data_AF-A0AAV8VLH8-F1
#
_entry.id   AF-A0AAV8VLH8-F1
#
_cell.length_a   1.000
_cell.length_b   1.000
_cell.length_c   1.000
_cell.angle_alpha   90.00
_cell.angle_beta   90.00
_cell.angle_gamma   90.00
#
_symmetry.space_group_name_H-M   'P 1'
#
loop_
_entity.id
_entity.type
_entity.pdbx_description
1 polymer ?
#
loop_
_entity_poly.entity_id
_entity_poly.type
_entity_poly.pdbx_seq_one_letter_code
_entity_poly.pdbx_strand_id
1 'polypeptide(L)'
;MDSDMDSINCTPEDIIESAVTATMNLLPAKSKEKYLKEYDSFMEWLFNPLVNVFKIEGYYMVNNDVDISKYSKLIAYLKNKSTGYKPQKSKTFSREEISREKKFLLQAPDDHYLMRKVALIFGIAGALRREELYKMKCEDINETQNVLIITVPDTKTHVTRRFTIIGETPENNLNLIQIYKKYITQRPINVKSDHFLFAI
;
A
#
# COMPACT_ATOMS: atom_id res chain seq x y z
N MET A 1 26.39 22.38 30.77
CA MET A 1 26.58 21.66 32.03
C MET A 1 25.40 20.75 32.20
N ASP A 2 25.72 19.46 32.18
CA ASP A 2 24.90 18.26 32.39
C ASP A 2 24.06 18.36 33.68
N SER A 3 22.99 17.63 33.95
CA SER A 3 22.15 16.68 33.23
C SER A 3 21.09 16.27 34.28
N ASP A 4 19.84 16.68 34.12
CA ASP A 4 18.73 16.20 34.94
C ASP A 4 18.25 14.85 34.37
N MET A 5 18.52 13.74 35.05
CA MET A 5 17.79 12.47 34.92
C MET A 5 17.99 11.62 36.20
N ASP A 6 17.61 12.19 37.35
CA ASP A 6 17.33 11.38 38.54
C ASP A 6 16.00 10.66 38.35
N SER A 7 16.04 9.52 37.66
CA SER A 7 14.97 8.53 37.64
C SER A 7 14.97 7.80 38.99
N ILE A 8 14.14 8.26 39.91
CA ILE A 8 13.80 7.54 41.15
C ILE A 8 13.18 6.20 40.75
N ASN A 9 13.95 5.12 40.94
CA ASN A 9 13.49 3.74 40.78
C ASN A 9 12.54 3.39 41.94
N CYS A 10 11.27 3.76 41.82
CA CYS A 10 10.22 3.55 42.84
C CYS A 10 9.75 2.09 42.99
N THR A 11 10.51 1.11 42.48
CA THR A 11 10.16 -0.30 42.62
C THR A 11 11.10 -0.95 43.64
N PRO A 12 10.58 -1.47 44.76
CA PRO A 12 11.37 -2.22 45.75
C PRO A 12 12.16 -3.35 45.09
N GLU A 13 13.43 -3.49 45.46
CA GLU A 13 14.39 -4.43 44.82
C GLU A 13 13.92 -5.89 44.87
N ASP A 14 13.25 -6.27 45.96
CA ASP A 14 12.64 -7.58 46.18
C ASP A 14 11.51 -7.88 45.18
N ILE A 15 10.73 -6.86 44.78
CA ILE A 15 9.69 -7.00 43.76
C ILE A 15 10.31 -7.12 42.37
N ILE A 16 11.38 -6.37 42.10
CA ILE A 16 12.14 -6.48 40.84
C ILE A 16 12.75 -7.88 40.72
N GLU A 17 13.39 -8.36 41.78
CA GLU A 17 14.07 -9.66 41.80
C GLU A 17 13.08 -10.82 41.68
N SER A 18 11.92 -10.73 42.34
CA SER A 18 10.83 -11.70 42.21
C SER A 18 10.24 -11.73 40.79
N ALA A 19 10.05 -10.58 40.16
CA ALA A 19 9.58 -10.48 38.78
C ALA A 19 10.62 -11.02 37.76
N VAL A 20 11.91 -10.76 37.97
CA VAL A 20 13.00 -11.29 37.15
C VAL A 20 13.11 -12.82 37.31
N THR A 21 12.96 -13.32 38.53
CA THR A 21 12.98 -14.76 38.82
C THR A 21 11.77 -15.49 38.21
N ALA A 22 10.58 -14.91 38.29
CA ALA A 22 9.37 -15.46 37.69
C ALA A 22 9.43 -15.47 36.14
N THR A 23 10.03 -14.45 35.53
CA THR A 23 10.22 -14.38 34.07
C THR A 23 11.27 -15.38 33.57
N MET A 24 12.34 -15.62 34.34
CA MET A 24 13.33 -16.66 34.05
C MET A 24 12.76 -18.09 34.06
N ASN A 25 11.65 -18.31 34.78
CA ASN A 25 10.95 -19.59 34.93
C ASN A 25 9.72 -19.75 33.99
N LEU A 26 9.35 -18.72 33.23
CA LEU A 26 8.24 -18.75 32.26
C LEU A 26 8.62 -19.47 30.95
N LEU A 27 9.92 -19.57 30.63
CA LEU A 27 10.41 -20.24 29.42
C LEU A 27 10.71 -21.72 29.70
N PRO A 28 10.24 -22.66 28.86
CA PRO A 28 10.54 -24.08 29.02
C PRO A 28 12.05 -24.34 28.97
N ALA A 29 12.59 -25.09 29.93
CA ALA A 29 14.04 -25.35 30.06
C ALA A 29 14.67 -25.93 28.77
N LYS A 30 13.93 -26.77 28.03
CA LYS A 30 14.39 -27.38 26.77
C LYS A 30 14.57 -26.39 25.61
N SER A 31 13.86 -25.27 25.61
CA SER A 31 13.81 -24.33 24.48
C SER A 31 14.18 -22.91 24.88
N LYS A 32 14.53 -22.66 26.15
CA LYS A 32 14.97 -21.37 26.69
C LYS A 32 16.07 -20.73 25.85
N GLU A 33 17.10 -21.50 25.50
CA GLU A 33 18.21 -21.03 24.68
C GLU A 33 17.76 -20.57 23.29
N LYS A 34 16.81 -21.28 22.67
CA LYS A 34 16.21 -20.90 21.39
C LYS A 34 15.42 -19.59 21.51
N TYR A 35 14.61 -19.44 22.55
CA TYR A 35 13.84 -18.20 22.77
C TYR A 35 14.74 -17.01 23.07
N LEU A 36 15.80 -17.19 23.84
CA LEU A 36 16.76 -16.13 24.15
C LEU A 36 17.51 -15.69 22.88
N LYS A 37 17.96 -16.64 22.04
CA LYS A 37 18.61 -16.32 20.77
C LYS A 37 17.71 -15.53 19.81
N GLU A 38 16.44 -15.94 19.68
CA GLU A 38 15.46 -15.22 18.86
C GLU A 38 15.12 -13.84 19.46
N TYR A 39 15.08 -13.74 20.80
CA TYR A 39 14.90 -12.48 21.50
C TYR A 39 16.07 -11.52 21.28
N ASP A 40 17.31 -11.99 21.40
CA ASP A 40 18.51 -11.18 21.17
C ASP A 40 18.58 -10.71 19.72
N SER A 41 18.28 -11.60 18.76
CA SER A 41 18.17 -11.25 17.34
C SER A 41 17.06 -10.21 17.09
N PHE A 42 15.94 -10.32 17.80
CA PHE A 42 14.84 -9.35 17.75
C PHE A 42 15.23 -8.01 18.35
N MET A 43 15.97 -7.99 19.47
CA MET A 43 16.41 -6.76 20.13
C MET A 43 17.48 -6.05 19.30
N GLU A 44 18.45 -6.78 18.75
CA GLU A 44 19.42 -6.24 17.78
C GLU A 44 18.74 -5.62 16.55
N TRP A 45 17.68 -6.27 16.05
CA TRP A 45 16.87 -5.75 14.96
C TRP A 45 16.05 -4.52 15.36
N LEU A 46 15.49 -4.50 16.58
CA LEU A 46 14.65 -3.42 17.10
C LEU A 46 15.45 -2.14 17.36
N PHE A 47 16.68 -2.28 17.84
CA PHE A 47 17.59 -1.15 18.08
C PHE A 47 18.34 -0.69 16.82
N ASN A 48 18.13 -1.35 15.67
CA ASN A 48 18.61 -0.86 14.39
C ASN A 48 17.70 0.30 13.90
N PRO A 49 18.20 1.55 13.86
CA PRO A 49 17.38 2.76 13.78
C PRO A 49 16.65 3.00 12.45
N LEU A 50 16.65 2.03 11.53
CA LEU A 50 16.07 2.17 10.18
C LEU A 50 14.79 1.34 9.95
N VAL A 51 14.34 0.53 10.91
CA VAL A 51 13.20 -0.39 10.68
C VAL A 51 11.97 0.02 11.50
N ASN A 52 11.23 0.95 10.91
CA ASN A 52 9.99 1.50 11.44
C ASN A 52 8.88 0.46 11.70
N VAL A 53 8.08 0.75 12.73
CA VAL A 53 6.98 -0.02 13.35
C VAL A 53 5.96 -0.65 12.38
N PHE A 54 5.83 -0.14 11.15
CA PHE A 54 4.96 -0.69 10.10
C PHE A 54 5.47 -1.99 9.48
N LYS A 55 6.76 -2.31 9.63
CA LYS A 55 7.36 -3.51 9.03
C LYS A 55 7.10 -4.79 9.83
N ILE A 56 6.69 -4.67 11.09
CA ILE A 56 6.44 -5.84 11.97
C ILE A 56 5.23 -6.63 11.47
N GLU A 57 4.13 -5.95 11.13
CA GLU A 57 2.90 -6.59 10.66
C GLU A 57 3.10 -7.29 9.31
N GLY A 58 3.77 -6.61 8.36
CA GLY A 58 4.05 -7.17 7.03
C GLY A 58 5.12 -8.26 7.01
N TYR A 59 6.15 -8.15 7.86
CA TYR A 59 7.21 -9.17 7.94
C TYR A 59 6.72 -10.46 8.59
N TYR A 60 5.89 -10.39 9.64
CA TYR A 60 5.31 -11.57 10.27
C TYR A 60 4.31 -12.31 9.37
N MET A 61 3.48 -11.59 8.59
CA MET A 61 2.55 -12.22 7.65
C MET A 61 3.24 -13.01 6.53
N VAL A 62 4.47 -12.63 6.17
CA VAL A 62 5.19 -13.23 5.03
C VAL A 62 6.10 -14.38 5.46
N ASN A 63 6.63 -14.38 6.68
CA ASN A 63 7.68 -15.33 7.07
C ASN A 63 7.30 -16.41 8.07
N ASN A 64 6.12 -16.40 8.70
CA ASN A 64 5.65 -17.51 9.52
C ASN A 64 4.12 -17.60 9.43
N ASP A 65 3.58 -18.81 9.33
CA ASP A 65 2.13 -19.12 9.24
C ASP A 65 1.38 -18.85 10.57
N VAL A 66 1.67 -17.71 11.19
CA VAL A 66 1.16 -17.29 12.49
C VAL A 66 0.12 -16.21 12.28
N ASP A 67 -1.13 -16.60 12.46
CA ASP A 67 -2.28 -15.70 12.41
C ASP A 67 -2.35 -14.83 13.67
N ILE A 68 -1.88 -13.58 13.56
CA ILE A 68 -1.89 -12.58 14.65
C ILE A 68 -3.32 -12.21 15.07
N SER A 69 -4.33 -12.42 14.22
CA SER A 69 -5.73 -12.07 14.52
C SER A 69 -6.26 -12.79 15.78
N LYS A 70 -5.64 -13.91 16.16
CA LYS A 70 -5.97 -14.72 17.34
C LYS A 70 -5.48 -14.12 18.67
N TYR A 71 -4.61 -13.10 18.64
CA TYR A 71 -3.97 -12.55 19.84
C TYR A 71 -4.51 -11.15 20.17
N SER A 72 -5.75 -11.10 20.69
CA SER A 72 -6.46 -9.85 21.01
C SER A 72 -5.69 -8.91 21.94
N LYS A 73 -4.98 -9.44 22.95
CA LYS A 73 -4.15 -8.65 23.88
C LYS A 73 -2.97 -7.98 23.18
N LEU A 74 -2.32 -8.70 22.26
CA LEU A 74 -1.19 -8.18 21.47
C LEU A 74 -1.68 -7.07 20.52
N ILE A 75 -2.81 -7.30 19.85
CA ILE A 75 -3.44 -6.29 18.98
C ILE A 75 -3.80 -5.02 19.77
N ALA A 76 -4.38 -5.16 20.96
CA ALA A 76 -4.71 -4.03 21.83
C ALA A 76 -3.46 -3.25 22.25
N TYR A 77 -2.38 -3.96 22.61
CA TYR A 77 -1.10 -3.36 22.94
C TYR A 77 -0.50 -2.58 21.75
N LEU A 78 -0.48 -3.16 20.55
CA LEU A 78 0.04 -2.52 19.34
C LEU A 78 -0.77 -1.26 18.97
N LYS A 79 -2.10 -1.33 19.08
CA LYS A 79 -2.99 -0.17 18.86
C LYS A 79 -2.70 0.95 19.86
N ASN A 80 -2.57 0.62 21.14
CA ASN A 80 -2.22 1.60 22.18
C ASN A 80 -0.82 2.20 21.98
N LYS A 81 0.14 1.45 21.45
CA LYS A 81 1.48 1.97 21.12
C LYS A 81 1.46 2.91 19.91
N SER A 82 0.48 2.76 19.02
CA SER A 82 0.27 3.65 17.86
C SER A 82 -0.51 4.93 18.19
N THR A 83 -0.92 5.14 19.44
CA THR A 83 -1.67 6.34 19.86
C THR A 83 -0.83 7.59 19.66
N GLY A 84 -1.35 8.56 18.89
CA GLY A 84 -0.62 9.78 18.52
C GLY A 84 0.18 9.67 17.21
N TYR A 85 0.23 8.49 16.59
CA TYR A 85 0.78 8.35 15.24
C TYR A 85 -0.05 9.17 14.25
N LYS A 86 0.61 10.12 13.58
CA LYS A 86 0.03 10.83 12.43
C LYS A 86 0.39 10.05 11.17
N PRO A 87 -0.60 9.52 10.42
CA PRO A 87 -0.31 8.88 9.16
C PRO A 87 0.44 9.84 8.25
N GLN A 88 1.55 9.38 7.70
CA GLN A 88 2.24 10.10 6.64
C GLN A 88 1.26 10.24 5.47
N LYS A 89 0.83 11.48 5.20
CA LYS A 89 -0.03 11.75 4.04
C LYS A 89 0.76 11.39 2.78
N SER A 90 0.08 10.75 1.81
CA SER A 90 0.69 10.45 0.52
C SER A 90 1.14 11.75 -0.14
N LYS A 91 2.34 11.73 -0.74
CA LYS A 91 2.85 12.88 -1.50
C LYS A 91 1.84 13.19 -2.61
N THR A 92 1.36 14.44 -2.64
CA THR A 92 0.48 14.92 -3.71
C THR A 92 1.32 15.24 -4.94
N PHE A 93 0.78 14.97 -6.13
CA PHE A 93 1.47 15.32 -7.37
C PHE A 93 1.68 16.83 -7.48
N SER A 94 2.92 17.24 -7.74
CA SER A 94 3.23 18.62 -8.09
C SER A 94 2.91 18.92 -9.55
N ARG A 95 2.85 20.20 -9.93
CA ARG A 95 2.63 20.60 -11.34
C ARG A 95 3.72 20.06 -12.27
N GLU A 96 4.95 19.91 -11.76
CA GLU A 96 6.09 19.34 -12.48
C GLU A 96 5.99 17.81 -12.62
N GLU A 97 5.36 17.13 -11.67
CA GLU A 97 5.10 15.70 -11.79
C GLU A 97 3.99 15.44 -12.83
N ILE A 98 2.98 16.31 -12.91
CA ILE A 98 1.98 16.31 -13.99
C ILE A 98 2.64 16.60 -15.35
N SER A 99 3.64 17.48 -15.43
CA SER A 99 4.36 17.70 -16.70
C SER A 99 5.23 16.50 -17.09
N ARG A 100 5.80 15.78 -16.11
CA ARG A 100 6.50 14.51 -16.34
C ARG A 100 5.57 13.40 -16.80
N GLU A 101 4.34 13.37 -16.30
CA GLU A 101 3.28 12.48 -16.79
C GLU A 101 3.00 12.73 -18.27
N LYS A 102 2.79 13.99 -18.67
CA LYS A 102 2.62 14.36 -20.09
C LYS A 102 3.82 13.89 -20.93
N LYS A 103 5.04 14.06 -20.42
CA LYS A 103 6.26 13.56 -21.07
C LYS A 103 6.24 12.04 -21.22
N PHE A 104 5.83 11.30 -20.19
CA PHE A 104 5.70 9.84 -20.25
C PHE A 104 4.66 9.40 -21.29
N LEU A 105 3.48 10.01 -21.30
CA LEU A 105 2.41 9.67 -22.24
C LEU A 105 2.83 9.90 -23.71
N LEU A 106 3.62 10.96 -23.96
CA LEU A 106 4.12 11.29 -25.30
C LEU A 106 5.33 10.46 -25.73
N GLN A 107 6.33 10.33 -24.86
CA GLN A 107 7.67 9.88 -25.26
C GLN A 107 7.93 8.40 -24.97
N ALA A 108 7.22 7.80 -24.01
CA ALA A 108 7.45 6.39 -23.71
C ALA A 108 7.00 5.50 -24.88
N PRO A 109 7.75 4.45 -25.24
CA PRO A 109 7.38 3.57 -26.33
C PRO A 109 6.11 2.76 -25.98
N ASP A 110 5.18 2.69 -26.92
CA ASP A 110 3.90 2.02 -26.68
C ASP A 110 4.05 0.50 -26.57
N ASP A 111 5.03 -0.08 -27.26
CA ASP A 111 5.30 -1.52 -27.31
C ASP A 111 5.45 -2.16 -25.92
N HIS A 112 5.92 -1.38 -24.93
CA HIS A 112 6.06 -1.83 -23.55
C HIS A 112 5.13 -1.12 -22.56
N TYR A 113 4.70 0.11 -22.88
CA TYR A 113 4.05 0.98 -21.90
C TYR A 113 2.61 1.34 -22.24
N LEU A 114 2.05 0.90 -23.37
CA LEU A 114 0.70 1.29 -23.80
C LEU A 114 -0.37 1.01 -22.74
N MET A 115 -0.39 -0.21 -22.18
CA MET A 115 -1.32 -0.56 -21.10
C MET A 115 -1.09 0.31 -19.85
N ARG A 116 0.17 0.61 -19.52
CA ARG A 116 0.52 1.43 -18.35
C ARG A 116 0.13 2.90 -18.54
N LYS A 117 0.22 3.42 -19.76
CA LYS A 117 -0.28 4.76 -20.13
C LYS A 117 -1.79 4.84 -19.95
N VAL A 118 -2.54 3.84 -20.45
CA VAL A 118 -3.99 3.78 -20.26
C VAL A 118 -4.36 3.69 -18.78
N ALA A 119 -3.69 2.81 -18.02
CA ALA A 119 -3.90 2.69 -16.58
C ALA A 119 -3.62 3.99 -15.82
N LEU A 120 -2.59 4.75 -16.23
CA LEU A 120 -2.24 6.03 -15.64
C LEU A 120 -3.32 7.09 -15.90
N ILE A 121 -3.79 7.20 -17.15
CA ILE A 121 -4.86 8.13 -17.54
C ILE A 121 -6.12 7.86 -16.73
N PHE A 122 -6.54 6.60 -16.65
CA PHE A 122 -7.74 6.19 -15.91
C PHE A 122 -7.55 6.41 -14.40
N GLY A 123 -6.38 6.07 -13.87
CA GLY A 123 -6.03 6.26 -12.47
C GLY A 123 -6.10 7.72 -12.03
N ILE A 124 -5.60 8.64 -12.86
CA ILE A 124 -5.58 10.08 -12.57
C ILE A 124 -6.96 10.71 -12.79
N ALA A 125 -7.61 10.45 -13.92
CA ALA A 125 -8.92 11.02 -14.24
C ALA A 125 -10.02 10.54 -13.28
N GLY A 126 -9.99 9.26 -12.91
CA GLY A 126 -10.97 8.66 -12.03
C GLY A 126 -10.54 8.60 -10.57
N ALA A 127 -9.33 9.02 -10.20
CA ALA A 127 -8.75 8.78 -8.87
C ALA A 127 -8.94 7.32 -8.41
N LEU A 128 -8.68 6.37 -9.32
CA LEU A 128 -9.02 4.95 -9.12
C LEU A 128 -8.04 4.25 -8.20
N ARG A 129 -8.56 3.39 -7.33
CA ARG A 129 -7.74 2.45 -6.55
C ARG A 129 -7.26 1.31 -7.45
N ARG A 130 -6.18 0.62 -7.04
CA ARG A 130 -5.66 -0.57 -7.75
C ARG A 130 -6.74 -1.62 -7.99
N GLU A 131 -7.56 -1.89 -6.98
CA GLU A 131 -8.64 -2.87 -7.05
C GLU A 131 -9.74 -2.45 -8.04
N GLU A 132 -10.05 -1.16 -8.10
CA GLU A 132 -11.04 -0.60 -9.03
C GLU A 132 -10.55 -0.69 -10.48
N LEU A 133 -9.27 -0.38 -10.72
CA LEU A 133 -8.62 -0.55 -12.02
C LEU A 133 -8.56 -2.01 -12.46
N TYR A 134 -8.27 -2.92 -11.51
CA TYR A 134 -8.18 -4.36 -11.79
C TYR A 134 -9.55 -4.95 -12.15
N LYS A 135 -10.59 -4.63 -11.38
CA LYS A 135 -11.94 -5.17 -11.58
C LYS A 135 -12.70 -4.58 -12.76
N MET A 136 -12.24 -3.45 -13.29
CA MET A 136 -12.87 -2.78 -14.44
C MET A 136 -12.91 -3.71 -15.65
N LYS A 137 -14.04 -3.72 -16.34
CA LYS A 137 -14.28 -4.52 -17.55
C LYS A 137 -14.45 -3.63 -18.77
N CYS A 138 -14.35 -4.23 -19.95
CA CYS A 138 -14.57 -3.50 -21.20
C CYS A 138 -16.00 -2.94 -21.32
N GLU A 139 -16.99 -3.64 -20.75
CA GLU A 139 -18.40 -3.20 -20.72
C GLU A 139 -18.64 -1.94 -19.87
N ASP A 140 -17.74 -1.65 -18.93
CA ASP A 140 -17.85 -0.48 -18.07
C ASP A 140 -17.47 0.82 -18.80
N ILE A 141 -16.89 0.72 -20.00
CA ILE A 141 -16.33 1.84 -20.75
C ILE A 141 -17.22 2.14 -21.95
N ASN A 142 -17.85 3.31 -21.92
CA ASN A 142 -18.66 3.81 -23.02
C ASN A 142 -17.86 4.85 -23.82
N GLU A 143 -17.57 4.52 -25.07
CA GLU A 143 -16.82 5.40 -25.96
C GLU A 143 -17.76 6.30 -26.78
N THR A 144 -17.48 7.61 -26.75
CA THR A 144 -18.05 8.61 -27.66
C THR A 144 -16.91 9.24 -28.47
N GLN A 145 -17.22 10.04 -29.51
CA GLN A 145 -16.23 10.61 -30.43
C GLN A 145 -15.05 11.34 -29.74
N ASN A 146 -15.31 12.14 -28.70
CA ASN A 146 -14.28 12.90 -27.97
C ASN A 146 -14.34 12.72 -26.44
N VAL A 147 -15.15 11.78 -25.94
CA VAL A 147 -15.30 11.54 -24.51
C VAL A 147 -15.39 10.04 -24.25
N LEU A 148 -14.65 9.55 -23.26
CA LEU A 148 -14.88 8.25 -22.65
C LEU A 148 -15.67 8.46 -21.37
N ILE A 149 -16.74 7.68 -21.20
CA ILE A 149 -17.55 7.66 -19.97
C ILE A 149 -17.33 6.31 -19.30
N ILE A 150 -16.68 6.33 -18.15
CA ILE A 150 -16.27 5.12 -17.44
C ILE A 150 -17.14 4.96 -16.21
N THR A 151 -17.72 3.77 -16.06
CA THR A 151 -18.42 3.35 -14.84
C THR A 151 -17.43 2.59 -13.96
N VAL A 152 -17.31 3.01 -12.70
CA VAL A 152 -16.42 2.31 -11.78
C VAL A 152 -17.20 1.15 -11.15
N PRO A 153 -16.70 -0.09 -11.26
CA PRO A 153 -17.36 -1.24 -10.65
C PRO A 153 -17.41 -1.09 -9.13
N ASP A 154 -18.52 -1.55 -8.55
CA ASP A 154 -18.89 -1.26 -7.16
C ASP A 154 -17.82 -1.71 -6.15
N THR A 155 -17.53 -0.82 -5.19
CA THR A 155 -16.64 -1.09 -4.06
C THR A 155 -17.41 -0.92 -2.77
N LYS A 156 -17.74 -2.03 -2.08
CA LYS A 156 -18.24 -2.16 -0.68
C LYS A 156 -19.42 -1.26 -0.22
N THR A 157 -19.75 -0.16 -0.88
CA THR A 157 -20.70 0.86 -0.44
C THR A 157 -21.92 0.98 -1.35
N HIS A 158 -22.06 0.16 -2.40
CA HIS A 158 -23.20 0.15 -3.32
C HIS A 158 -23.46 1.50 -4.02
N VAL A 159 -22.42 2.32 -4.15
CA VAL A 159 -22.48 3.60 -4.86
C VAL A 159 -21.67 3.48 -6.14
N THR A 160 -22.38 3.39 -7.26
CA THR A 160 -21.77 3.45 -8.59
C THR A 160 -21.33 4.87 -8.89
N ARG A 161 -20.03 5.08 -9.15
CA ARG A 161 -19.50 6.38 -9.59
C ARG A 161 -19.09 6.30 -11.05
N ARG A 162 -19.30 7.40 -11.78
CA ARG A 162 -18.85 7.55 -13.18
C ARG A 162 -17.90 8.72 -13.28
N PHE A 163 -16.95 8.63 -14.19
CA PHE A 163 -16.06 9.74 -14.53
C PHE A 163 -15.85 9.79 -16.04
N THR A 164 -15.34 10.93 -16.51
CA THR A 164 -15.13 11.17 -17.94
C THR A 164 -13.67 11.46 -18.25
N ILE A 165 -13.20 10.99 -19.41
CA ILE A 165 -11.92 11.35 -19.99
C ILE A 165 -12.21 12.07 -21.29
N ILE A 166 -11.78 13.32 -21.40
CA ILE A 166 -11.92 14.13 -22.61
C ILE A 166 -10.65 13.99 -23.44
N GLY A 167 -10.79 13.71 -24.74
CA GLY A 167 -9.66 13.45 -25.62
C GLY A 167 -8.84 14.70 -25.91
N GLU A 168 -9.47 15.69 -26.54
CA GLU A 168 -8.84 16.97 -26.89
C GLU A 168 -9.44 18.11 -26.06
N THR A 169 -8.55 18.89 -25.44
CA THR A 169 -8.91 20.22 -24.91
C THR A 169 -8.00 21.26 -25.55
N PRO A 170 -8.45 22.52 -25.72
CA PRO A 170 -7.63 23.59 -26.32
C PRO A 170 -6.29 23.84 -25.62
N GLU A 171 -6.16 23.41 -24.36
CA GLU A 171 -4.96 23.57 -23.53
C GLU A 171 -4.05 22.32 -23.52
N ASN A 172 -4.52 21.17 -24.02
CA ASN A 172 -3.75 19.93 -24.12
C ASN A 172 -3.52 19.55 -25.58
N ASN A 173 -2.27 19.66 -26.04
CA ASN A 173 -1.82 19.08 -27.31
C ASN A 173 -1.74 17.53 -27.29
N LEU A 174 -2.39 16.86 -26.33
CA LEU A 174 -2.30 15.41 -26.15
C LEU A 174 -3.70 14.80 -26.23
N ASN A 175 -3.94 14.01 -27.27
CA ASN A 175 -5.19 13.29 -27.46
C ASN A 175 -5.18 11.97 -26.64
N LEU A 176 -5.79 12.01 -25.45
CA LEU A 176 -5.83 10.86 -24.54
C LEU A 176 -6.66 9.70 -25.09
N ILE A 177 -7.67 10.01 -25.90
CA ILE A 177 -8.56 9.00 -26.51
C ILE A 177 -7.82 8.19 -27.57
N GLN A 178 -6.88 8.80 -28.30
CA GLN A 178 -6.05 8.07 -29.26
C GLN A 178 -5.19 6.99 -28.57
N ILE A 179 -4.65 7.27 -27.39
CA ILE A 179 -3.88 6.28 -26.60
C ILE A 179 -4.79 5.10 -26.21
N TYR A 180 -6.00 5.39 -25.73
CA TYR A 180 -7.00 4.37 -25.42
C TYR A 180 -7.38 3.54 -26.66
N LYS A 181 -7.66 4.19 -27.79
CA LYS A 181 -8.01 3.52 -29.05
C LYS A 181 -6.91 2.57 -29.50
N LYS A 182 -5.64 3.02 -29.46
CA LYS A 182 -4.49 2.17 -29.80
C LYS A 182 -4.42 0.92 -28.93
N TYR A 183 -4.69 1.05 -27.63
CA TYR A 183 -4.74 -0.08 -26.70
C TYR A 183 -5.87 -1.07 -27.05
N ILE A 184 -7.09 -0.57 -27.28
CA ILE A 184 -8.23 -1.44 -27.63
C ILE A 184 -7.99 -2.19 -28.94
N THR A 185 -7.39 -1.54 -29.96
CA THR A 185 -7.07 -2.20 -31.23
C THR A 185 -6.06 -3.33 -31.07
N GLN A 186 -5.08 -3.17 -30.17
CA GLN A 186 -4.06 -4.18 -29.91
C GLN A 186 -4.53 -5.25 -28.90
N ARG A 187 -5.61 -5.01 -28.17
CA ARG A 187 -6.11 -5.95 -27.15
C ARG A 187 -6.62 -7.23 -27.83
N PRO A 188 -6.12 -8.42 -27.41
CA PRO A 188 -6.62 -9.67 -27.95
C PRO A 188 -8.10 -9.87 -27.62
N ILE A 189 -8.87 -10.36 -28.59
CA ILE A 189 -10.32 -10.55 -28.48
C ILE A 189 -10.66 -11.82 -27.67
N ASN A 190 -9.82 -12.85 -27.76
CA ASN A 190 -10.09 -14.19 -27.20
C ASN A 190 -9.36 -14.44 -25.87
N VAL A 191 -9.43 -13.47 -24.95
CA VAL A 191 -8.79 -13.57 -23.63
C VAL A 191 -9.76 -14.18 -22.64
N LYS A 192 -9.30 -15.14 -21.83
CA LYS A 192 -10.12 -15.78 -20.78
C LYS A 192 -10.58 -14.82 -19.66
N SER A 193 -9.92 -13.67 -19.56
CA SER A 193 -10.18 -12.62 -18.57
C SER A 193 -11.07 -11.54 -19.17
N ASP A 194 -12.10 -11.15 -18.43
CA ASP A 194 -13.01 -10.05 -18.75
C ASP A 194 -12.48 -8.67 -18.28
N HIS A 195 -11.35 -8.65 -17.57
CA HIS A 195 -10.70 -7.42 -17.12
C HIS A 195 -10.25 -6.54 -18.30
N PHE A 196 -10.51 -5.24 -18.19
CA PHE A 196 -10.18 -4.24 -19.20
C PHE A 196 -8.67 -4.13 -19.41
N LEU A 197 -7.91 -3.95 -18.32
CA LEU A 197 -6.45 -3.89 -18.33
C LEU A 197 -5.88 -5.30 -18.36
N PHE A 198 -5.31 -5.66 -19.49
CA PHE A 198 -4.70 -6.96 -19.74
C PHE A 198 -3.30 -6.75 -20.35
N ALA A 199 -2.35 -7.60 -19.98
CA ALA A 199 -1.01 -7.55 -20.56
C ALA A 199 -1.09 -8.09 -21.99
N ILE A 200 -0.86 -7.19 -22.95
CA ILE A 200 -0.76 -7.51 -24.39
C ILE A 200 0.64 -8.04 -24.67
#